data_AF-A0A7W7WEJ8-F1
#
_entry.id   AF-A0A7W7WEJ8-F1
#
_cell.length_a   1.000
_cell.length_b   1.000
_cell.length_c   1.000
_cell.angle_alpha   90.00
_cell.angle_beta   90.00
_cell.angle_gamma   90.00
#
_symmetry.space_group_name_H-M   'P 1'
#
loop_
_entity.id
_entity.type
_entity.pdbx_description
1 polymer ?
#
loop_
_entity_poly.entity_id
_entity_poly.type
_entity_poly.pdbx_seq_one_letter_code
_entity_poly.pdbx_strand_id
1 'polypeptide(L)'
;MTASLRRRPLDGVRVVTFAQLYQGPYATMLLAVRLSRALATRTYTQWQETFDRIGVPAGPVHRLDEVPHDPHVLARQAIRSLDGRPRRRYVRQPLRLSGYSAHDPAPAPRLGEHTASLLRELDTSPHPEEVTEP
;
A
#
# COMPACT_ATOMS: atom_id res chain seq x y z
N MET A 1 -0.03 -40.74 33.93
CA MET A 1 -0.59 -40.11 32.71
C MET A 1 -0.61 -38.60 32.90
N THR A 2 0.52 -37.93 32.66
CA THR A 2 0.69 -36.50 33.00
C THR A 2 0.76 -35.69 31.71
N ALA A 3 -0.34 -35.04 31.35
CA ALA A 3 -0.42 -34.19 30.16
C ALA A 3 0.38 -32.91 30.39
N SER A 4 1.47 -32.74 29.63
CA SER A 4 2.28 -31.52 29.60
C SER A 4 1.43 -30.35 29.11
N LEU A 5 1.08 -29.41 30.00
CA LEU A 5 0.42 -28.16 29.65
C LEU A 5 1.34 -27.32 28.75
N ARG A 6 1.06 -27.30 27.44
CA ARG A 6 1.75 -26.41 26.49
C ARG A 6 1.48 -24.97 26.90
N ARG A 7 2.54 -24.21 27.18
CA ARG A 7 2.45 -22.76 27.37
C ARG A 7 1.78 -22.13 26.15
N ARG A 8 0.77 -21.29 26.38
CA ARG A 8 0.10 -20.52 25.32
C ARG A 8 0.98 -19.30 24.96
N PRO A 9 0.87 -18.77 23.73
CA PRO A 9 1.74 -17.69 23.24
C PRO A 9 1.75 -16.41 24.10
N LEU A 10 0.77 -16.23 24.99
CA LEU A 10 0.58 -15.04 25.83
C LEU A 10 0.57 -15.33 27.34
N ASP A 11 1.01 -16.52 27.77
CA ASP A 11 1.08 -16.83 29.20
C ASP A 11 2.04 -15.85 29.93
N GLY A 12 1.50 -15.13 30.90
CA GLY A 12 2.23 -14.10 31.67
C GLY A 12 2.13 -12.68 31.11
N VAL A 13 1.48 -12.48 29.96
CA VAL A 13 1.24 -11.15 29.40
C VAL A 13 -0.07 -10.56 29.93
N ARG A 14 0.00 -9.45 30.66
CA ARG A 14 -1.18 -8.70 31.10
C ARG A 14 -1.51 -7.61 30.09
N VAL A 15 -2.53 -7.84 29.27
CA VAL A 15 -3.04 -6.82 28.33
C VAL A 15 -3.89 -5.83 29.09
N VAL A 16 -3.39 -4.60 29.25
CA VAL A 16 -4.17 -3.48 29.77
C VAL A 16 -4.77 -2.74 28.58
N THR A 17 -6.07 -2.88 28.38
CA THR A 17 -6.78 -2.16 27.31
C THR A 17 -7.72 -1.12 27.90
N PHE A 18 -7.67 0.10 27.35
CA PHE A 18 -8.62 1.16 27.70
C PHE A 18 -10.07 0.77 27.35
N ALA A 19 -10.27 -0.18 26.43
CA ALA A 19 -11.60 -0.69 26.09
C ALA A 19 -12.28 -1.42 27.27
N GLN A 20 -11.51 -1.91 28.25
CA GLN A 20 -12.06 -2.53 29.46
C GLN A 20 -12.40 -1.49 30.55
N LEU A 21 -11.71 -0.34 30.57
CA LEU A 21 -11.92 0.73 31.57
C LEU A 21 -12.98 1.76 31.13
N TYR A 22 -13.08 2.00 29.83
CA TYR A 22 -14.03 2.92 29.24
C TYR A 22 -14.70 2.23 28.05
N GLN A 23 -15.97 1.84 28.21
CA GLN A 23 -16.77 1.31 27.12
C GLN A 23 -17.12 2.45 26.14
N GLY A 24 -16.92 2.24 24.83
CA GLY A 24 -17.31 3.18 23.77
C GLY A 24 -16.24 4.21 23.33
N PRO A 25 -16.57 5.12 22.38
CA PRO A 25 -15.61 6.01 21.70
C PRO A 25 -14.94 7.03 22.63
N TYR A 26 -15.47 7.21 23.84
CA TYR A 26 -14.99 8.21 24.80
C TYR A 26 -13.56 7.95 25.27
N ALA A 27 -13.16 6.69 25.45
CA ALA A 27 -11.78 6.35 25.82
C ALA A 27 -10.79 6.87 24.78
N THR A 28 -11.07 6.56 23.52
CA THR A 28 -10.25 6.94 22.37
C THR A 28 -10.29 8.46 22.16
N MET A 29 -11.44 9.12 22.31
CA MET A 29 -11.53 10.57 22.23
C MET A 29 -10.72 11.27 23.33
N LEU A 30 -10.84 10.83 24.59
CA LEU A 30 -10.09 11.41 25.69
C LEU A 30 -8.59 11.21 25.50
N LEU A 31 -8.17 10.02 25.07
CA LEU A 31 -6.79 9.74 24.73
C LEU A 31 -6.31 10.63 23.59
N ALA A 32 -7.09 10.77 22.51
CA ALA A 32 -6.75 11.63 21.38
C ALA A 32 -6.59 13.09 21.82
N VAL A 33 -7.50 13.63 22.64
CA VAL A 33 -7.39 15.00 23.17
C VAL A 33 -6.12 15.18 24.00
N ARG A 34 -5.78 14.21 24.86
CA ARG A 34 -4.56 14.28 25.68
C ARG A 34 -3.29 14.16 24.83
N LEU A 35 -3.27 13.25 23.87
CA LEU A 35 -2.16 13.06 22.95
C LEU A 35 -1.96 14.29 22.07
N SER A 36 -3.01 14.87 21.48
CA SER A 36 -2.91 16.08 20.66
C SER A 36 -2.30 17.25 21.43
N ARG A 37 -2.71 17.45 22.69
CA ARG A 37 -2.12 18.48 23.56
C ARG A 37 -0.64 18.21 23.86
N ALA A 38 -0.28 16.97 24.16
CA ALA A 38 1.12 16.60 24.41
C ALA A 38 1.98 16.74 23.14
N LEU A 39 1.50 16.23 22.01
CA LEU A 39 2.19 16.27 20.72
C LEU A 39 2.45 17.71 20.25
N ALA A 40 1.55 18.65 20.56
CA ALA A 40 1.73 20.07 20.23
C ALA A 40 2.90 20.76 20.96
N THR A 41 3.48 20.14 22.00
CA THR A 41 4.56 20.76 22.81
C THR A 41 5.95 20.66 22.19
N ARG A 42 6.13 19.84 21.16
CA ARG A 42 7.43 19.62 20.50
C ARG A 42 7.25 19.48 19.00
N THR A 43 8.33 19.68 18.26
CA THR A 43 8.34 19.48 16.81
C THR A 43 8.21 17.99 16.46
N TYR A 44 7.81 17.73 15.20
CA TYR A 44 7.75 16.39 14.65
C TYR A 44 9.07 15.62 14.84
N THR A 45 10.21 16.21 14.48
CA THR A 45 11.53 15.56 14.56
C THR A 45 11.86 15.11 15.98
N GLN A 46 11.58 15.95 16.98
CA GLN A 46 11.81 15.63 18.39
C GLN A 46 10.92 14.47 18.88
N TRP A 47 9.68 14.41 18.40
CA TRP A 47 8.78 13.29 18.70
C TRP A 47 9.20 12.01 17.99
N GLN A 48 9.59 12.09 16.71
CA GLN A 48 10.07 10.95 15.94
C GLN A 48 11.27 10.29 16.63
N GLU A 49 12.29 11.07 17.00
CA GLU A 49 13.46 10.56 17.76
C GLU A 49 13.06 9.91 19.09
N THR A 50 12.07 10.49 19.77
CA THR A 50 11.57 9.94 21.03
C THR A 50 10.86 8.61 20.82
N PHE A 51 9.99 8.53 19.80
CA PHE A 51 9.20 7.35 19.47
C PHE A 51 10.06 6.21 18.95
N ASP A 52 11.02 6.50 18.08
CA ASP A 52 11.99 5.52 17.58
C ASP A 52 12.78 4.88 18.73
N ARG A 53 13.25 5.69 19.69
CA ARG A 53 14.00 5.21 20.86
C ARG A 53 13.20 4.25 21.73
N ILE A 54 11.88 4.43 21.82
CA ILE A 54 10.99 3.58 22.64
C ILE A 54 10.22 2.53 21.83
N GLY A 55 10.50 2.41 20.53
CA GLY A 55 9.86 1.44 19.65
C GLY A 55 8.37 1.71 19.38
N VAL A 56 7.93 2.96 19.50
CA VAL A 56 6.56 3.34 19.14
C VAL A 56 6.50 3.61 17.64
N PRO A 57 5.69 2.88 16.86
CA PRO A 57 5.55 3.13 15.44
C PRO A 57 4.78 4.43 15.21
N ALA A 58 5.46 5.43 14.68
CA ALA A 58 4.89 6.70 14.25
C ALA A 58 5.56 7.14 12.95
N GLY A 59 4.83 7.87 12.11
CA GLY A 59 5.34 8.39 10.85
C GLY A 59 4.70 9.72 10.49
N PRO A 60 5.29 10.45 9.53
CA PRO A 60 4.77 11.74 9.11
C PRO A 60 3.52 11.55 8.26
N VAL A 61 2.65 12.58 8.26
CA VAL A 61 1.55 12.65 7.31
C VAL A 61 2.03 13.45 6.11
N HIS A 62 2.37 12.76 5.02
CA HIS A 62 2.85 13.41 3.81
C HIS A 62 1.75 14.11 3.02
N ARG A 63 2.08 15.26 2.45
CA ARG A 63 1.29 15.89 1.38
C ARG A 63 1.53 15.17 0.07
N LEU A 64 0.58 15.28 -0.85
CA LEU A 64 0.63 14.56 -2.13
C LEU A 64 1.86 14.91 -2.99
N ASP A 65 2.37 16.14 -2.86
CA ASP A 65 3.56 16.65 -3.53
C ASP A 65 4.88 16.21 -2.87
N GLU A 66 4.84 15.77 -1.61
CA GLU A 66 5.99 15.24 -0.86
C GLU A 66 6.22 13.76 -1.19
N VAL A 67 5.15 12.99 -1.43
CA VAL A 67 5.21 11.53 -1.68
C VAL A 67 6.24 11.13 -2.76
N PRO A 68 6.37 11.81 -3.92
CA PRO A 68 7.37 11.44 -4.92
C PRO A 68 8.82 11.58 -4.46
N HIS A 69 9.06 12.36 -3.41
CA HIS A 69 10.38 12.66 -2.85
C HIS A 69 10.68 11.83 -1.59
N ASP A 70 9.71 11.04 -1.11
CA ASP A 70 9.89 10.19 0.06
C ASP A 70 11.00 9.13 -0.18
N PRO A 71 11.93 8.94 0.76
CA PRO A 71 13.03 7.98 0.60
C PRO A 71 12.58 6.56 0.30
N HIS A 72 11.48 6.08 0.87
CA HIS A 72 10.96 4.75 0.58
C HIS A 72 10.34 4.69 -0.82
N VAL A 73 9.61 5.72 -1.24
CA VAL A 73 9.05 5.82 -2.61
C VAL A 73 10.18 5.79 -3.65
N LEU A 74 11.26 6.55 -3.43
CA LEU A 74 12.43 6.60 -4.30
C LEU A 74 13.18 5.26 -4.34
N ALA A 75 13.51 4.69 -3.17
CA ALA A 75 14.21 3.40 -3.07
C ALA A 75 13.42 2.27 -3.74
N ARG A 76 12.09 2.34 -3.69
CA ARG A 76 11.21 1.34 -4.33
C ARG A 76 10.86 1.68 -5.78
N GLN A 77 11.26 2.84 -6.31
CA GLN A 77 10.84 3.34 -7.61
C GLN A 77 9.31 3.20 -7.78
N ALA A 78 8.57 3.51 -6.71
CA ALA A 78 7.14 3.23 -6.62
C ALA A 78 6.32 4.19 -7.51
N ILE A 79 6.85 5.39 -7.77
CA ILE A 79 6.31 6.35 -8.73
C ILE A 79 7.35 6.55 -9.83
N ARG A 80 6.94 6.38 -11.09
CA ARG A 80 7.81 6.54 -12.26
C ARG A 80 7.19 7.43 -13.32
N SER A 81 8.02 7.98 -14.19
CA SER A 81 7.60 8.75 -15.36
C SER A 81 7.32 7.84 -16.54
N LEU A 82 6.17 8.04 -17.18
CA LEU A 82 5.77 7.44 -18.44
C LEU A 82 6.52 8.13 -19.59
N ASP A 83 7.16 7.35 -20.46
CA ASP A 83 7.98 7.82 -21.60
C ASP A 83 9.06 8.85 -21.22
N GLY A 84 9.57 8.81 -19.98
CA GLY A 84 10.53 9.80 -19.49
C GLY A 84 9.95 11.22 -19.32
N ARG A 85 8.64 11.41 -19.47
CA ARG A 85 7.98 12.72 -19.30
C ARG A 85 7.63 12.95 -17.82
N PRO A 86 8.23 13.92 -17.12
CA PRO A 86 8.09 14.07 -15.67
C PRO A 86 6.66 14.39 -15.20
N ARG A 87 5.83 14.99 -16.07
CA ARG A 87 4.42 15.30 -15.78
C ARG A 87 3.47 14.12 -15.93
N ARG A 88 3.88 13.04 -16.62
CA ARG A 88 3.08 11.84 -16.79
C ARG A 88 3.66 10.78 -15.86
N ARG A 89 3.09 10.66 -14.67
CA ARG A 89 3.54 9.70 -13.66
C ARG A 89 2.50 8.61 -13.47
N TYR A 90 2.98 7.41 -13.15
CA TYR A 90 2.14 6.30 -12.76
C TYR A 90 2.73 5.62 -11.52
N VAL A 91 1.87 4.90 -10.80
CA VAL A 91 2.27 4.07 -9.66
C VAL A 91 2.63 2.69 -10.19
N ARG A 92 3.85 2.25 -9.91
CA ARG A 92 4.33 0.93 -10.30
C ARG A 92 3.63 -0.17 -9.51
N GLN A 93 3.55 -1.37 -10.06
CA GLN A 93 3.10 -2.56 -9.32
C GLN A 93 3.82 -2.65 -7.96
N PRO A 94 3.09 -2.72 -6.83
CA PRO A 94 3.69 -2.70 -5.49
C PRO A 94 4.39 -4.03 -5.14
N LEU A 95 3.95 -5.13 -5.77
CA LEU A 95 4.51 -6.47 -5.59
C LEU A 95 5.82 -6.61 -6.37
N ARG A 96 6.88 -6.99 -5.66
CA ARG A 96 8.18 -7.38 -6.23
C ARG A 96 8.36 -8.88 -6.04
N LEU A 97 8.52 -9.58 -7.16
CA LEU A 97 8.72 -11.03 -7.19
C LEU A 97 10.16 -11.29 -7.66
N SER A 98 10.90 -12.12 -6.93
CA SER A 98 12.24 -12.54 -7.35
C SER A 98 12.17 -13.26 -8.69
N GLY A 99 13.07 -12.93 -9.62
CA GLY A 99 13.09 -13.52 -10.97
C GLY A 99 12.08 -12.92 -11.96
N TYR A 100 11.23 -11.97 -11.54
CA TYR A 100 10.30 -11.28 -12.43
C TYR A 100 10.51 -9.78 -12.42
N SER A 101 10.78 -9.23 -13.60
CA SER A 101 10.84 -7.78 -13.80
C SER A 101 9.45 -7.28 -14.16
N ALA A 102 8.84 -6.47 -13.29
CA ALA A 102 7.59 -5.80 -13.63
C ALA A 102 7.80 -4.95 -14.89
N HIS A 103 6.98 -5.17 -15.91
CA HIS A 103 7.00 -4.41 -17.14
C HIS A 103 6.50 -2.98 -16.86
N ASP A 104 7.20 -2.00 -17.41
CA ASP A 104 6.71 -0.62 -17.38
C ASP A 104 5.60 -0.49 -18.43
N PRO A 105 4.42 0.05 -18.08
CA PRO A 105 3.35 0.23 -19.04
C PRO A 105 3.77 1.21 -20.13
N ALA A 106 3.39 0.90 -21.36
CA ALA A 106 3.34 1.88 -22.44
C ALA A 106 2.21 2.89 -22.18
N PRO A 107 2.21 4.04 -22.88
CA PRO A 107 1.09 4.97 -22.83
C PRO A 107 -0.24 4.31 -23.16
N ALA A 108 -1.30 4.81 -22.52
CA ALA A 108 -2.64 4.38 -22.86
C ALA A 108 -2.89 4.62 -24.37
N PRO A 109 -3.38 3.62 -25.09
CA PRO A 109 -3.63 3.75 -26.53
C PRO A 109 -4.70 4.81 -26.78
N ARG A 110 -4.63 5.46 -27.94
CA ARG A 110 -5.70 6.36 -28.38
C ARG A 110 -6.94 5.57 -28.74
N LEU A 111 -8.08 6.27 -28.76
CA LEU A 111 -9.33 5.70 -29.23
C LEU A 111 -9.16 5.19 -30.67
N GLY A 112 -9.40 3.90 -30.88
CA GLY A 112 -9.28 3.23 -32.18
C GLY A 112 -7.86 2.90 -32.66
N GLU A 113 -6.83 3.13 -31.84
CA GLU A 113 -5.43 2.94 -32.25
C GLU A 113 -5.12 1.51 -32.74
N HIS A 114 -5.73 0.51 -32.13
CA HIS A 114 -5.51 -0.89 -32.47
C HIS A 114 -6.60 -1.51 -33.35
N THR A 115 -7.66 -0.77 -33.73
CA THR A 115 -8.83 -1.33 -34.42
C THR A 115 -8.45 -2.02 -35.73
N ALA A 116 -7.73 -1.34 -36.62
CA ALA A 116 -7.34 -1.91 -37.93
C ALA A 116 -6.34 -3.07 -37.82
N SER A 117 -5.55 -3.14 -36.74
CA SER A 117 -4.65 -4.27 -36.50
C SER A 117 -5.42 -5.50 -36.04
N LEU A 118 -6.34 -5.32 -35.09
CA LEU A 118 -7.14 -6.40 -34.52
C LEU A 118 -8.13 -6.98 -35.55
N LEU A 119 -8.75 -6.15 -36.39
CA LEU A 119 -9.63 -6.63 -37.46
C LEU A 119 -8.90 -7.56 -38.44
N ARG A 120 -7.65 -7.22 -38.82
CA ARG A 120 -6.82 -8.07 -39.69
C ARG A 120 -6.42 -9.39 -39.03
N GLU A 121 -6.16 -9.38 -37.73
CA GLU A 121 -5.85 -10.60 -36.96
C GLU A 121 -7.06 -11.53 -36.86
N LEU A 122 -8.26 -10.96 -36.72
CA LEU A 122 -9.50 -11.73 -36.71
C LEU A 122 -9.85 -12.31 -38.09
N ASP A 123 -9.64 -11.56 -39.17
CA ASP A 123 -9.87 -12.05 -40.55
C ASP A 123 -8.93 -13.21 -40.94
N THR A 124 -7.81 -13.38 -40.23
CA THR A 124 -6.84 -14.46 -40.46
C THR A 124 -7.01 -15.63 -39.49
N SER A 125 -7.92 -15.51 -38.52
CA SER A 125 -8.25 -16.58 -37.58
C SER A 125 -9.21 -17.57 -38.25
N PRO A 126 -9.01 -18.90 -38.11
CA PRO A 126 -9.92 -19.87 -38.69
C PRO A 126 -11.32 -19.70 -38.09
N HIS A 127 -12.29 -19.37 -38.95
CA HIS A 127 -13.70 -19.40 -38.55
C HIS A 127 -14.07 -20.85 -38.20
N PRO A 128 -14.75 -21.12 -37.07
CA PRO A 128 -15.33 -22.43 -36.86
C PRO A 128 -16.28 -22.71 -38.02
N GLU A 129 -16.05 -23.82 -38.72
CA GLU A 129 -16.87 -24.27 -39.86
C GLU A 129 -18.35 -24.17 -39.49
N GLU A 130 -19.13 -23.52 -40.34
CA GLU A 130 -20.59 -23.53 -40.24
C GLU A 130 -21.05 -24.98 -40.15
N VAL A 131 -21.57 -25.36 -38.98
CA VAL A 131 -22.32 -26.61 -38.82
C VAL A 131 -23.55 -26.47 -39.71
N THR A 132 -23.41 -26.98 -40.93
CA THR A 132 -24.54 -27.23 -41.83
C THR A 132 -25.29 -28.39 -41.21
N GLU A 133 -26.31 -28.09 -40.41
CA GLU A 133 -27.30 -29.08 -40.00
C GLU A 133 -28.15 -29.53 -41.21
N PRO A 134 -28.60 -30.81 -41.22
CA PRO A 134 -29.01 -31.56 -42.42
C PRO A 134 -30.32 -31.13 -43.09
#